data_AF-K2GQ70-F1
#
_entry.id   AF-K2GQ70-F1
#
_cell.length_a   1.000
_cell.length_b   1.000
_cell.length_c   1.000
_cell.angle_alpha   90.00
_cell.angle_beta   90.00
_cell.angle_gamma   90.00
#
_symmetry.space_group_name_H-M   'P 1'
#
loop_
_entity.id
_entity.type
_entity.pdbx_description
1 polymer ?
#
loop_
_entity_poly.entity_id
_entity_poly.type
_entity_poly.pdbx_seq_one_letter_code
_entity_poly.pdbx_strand_id
1 'polypeptide(L)'
;MLLDNIKNKKAGFSLVEVLIFSLIVVIVVVTFYKTIASGAVVLRDAKARIAATQVANEVFETLRNVPYDDLIADADGPIFTSKEITSSGIKFTVKTDISYIDDVYDSTGEVGGTDLKPTDYRNIQVIISWKSSGTEKSIKMHTHIAPPGTEELYNGGILDIGVRRSDGVTPIDNARVQVFRAADNYLVHDYSTLSTGRAYFPGTDVGNYKVVVTKGGYDTVETMIPFNGGSQPYYPSYENPTVTLAGITHMNIYIDPLASLQLKTEDPIGNSIGNIDFSLEGGRVLGSYTENYYSFQKSNHNTDSSGEFTFSNQSSGIYYFDYLDTPNNDDYLFWKTHPLKDPTTTNNFFVNAGETTDVKAILIPKNLPSLFLRVVDEVEANPDPEVSTDPTPFSEAKVTVSNESLAYSKEQITDKFGRVYFGEDPLGSIQNAEYKVKIEGAAGYQDKEINIMVNNLTEQDIK
;
A
#
# COMPACT_ATOMS: atom_id res chain seq x y z
N MET A 1 -118.02 64.30 -14.51
CA MET A 1 -116.78 63.81 -15.12
C MET A 1 -115.88 63.29 -14.00
N LEU A 2 -116.06 62.02 -13.62
CA LEU A 2 -115.36 61.33 -12.53
C LEU A 2 -115.29 59.86 -12.94
N LEU A 3 -114.08 59.32 -13.11
CA LEU A 3 -113.66 57.91 -13.25
C LEU A 3 -112.19 57.99 -13.73
N ASP A 4 -111.19 57.27 -13.24
CA ASP A 4 -111.09 56.36 -12.11
C ASP A 4 -109.58 56.23 -11.79
N ASN A 5 -109.24 56.14 -10.51
CA ASN A 5 -107.87 56.24 -10.02
C ASN A 5 -107.23 54.83 -9.98
N ILE A 6 -106.38 54.49 -10.95
CA ILE A 6 -105.67 53.20 -10.96
C ILE A 6 -104.55 53.22 -9.90
N LYS A 7 -104.90 52.74 -8.69
CA LYS A 7 -103.94 52.51 -7.60
C LYS A 7 -103.04 51.32 -7.91
N ASN A 8 -101.74 51.58 -8.05
CA ASN A 8 -100.68 50.58 -7.98
C ASN A 8 -100.78 49.82 -6.64
N LYS A 9 -101.21 48.55 -6.68
CA LYS A 9 -101.13 47.65 -5.53
C LYS A 9 -99.66 47.29 -5.32
N LYS A 10 -99.00 47.93 -4.36
CA LYS A 10 -97.77 47.36 -3.76
C LYS A 10 -98.20 46.12 -2.99
N ALA A 11 -97.96 44.93 -3.54
CA ALA A 11 -98.14 43.68 -2.80
C ALA A 11 -97.14 43.69 -1.64
N GLY A 12 -97.65 43.66 -0.40
CA GLY A 12 -96.82 43.46 0.78
C GLY A 12 -96.33 42.01 0.86
N PHE A 13 -95.19 41.79 1.52
CA PHE A 13 -94.67 40.45 1.76
C PHE A 13 -95.63 39.63 2.63
N SER A 14 -95.81 38.35 2.29
CA SER A 14 -96.55 37.46 3.18
C SER A 14 -95.71 37.12 4.42
N LEU A 15 -96.36 36.86 5.56
CA LEU A 15 -95.69 36.44 6.80
C LEU A 15 -94.80 35.20 6.57
N VAL A 16 -95.24 34.30 5.69
CA VAL A 16 -94.51 33.07 5.30
C VAL A 16 -93.23 33.40 4.53
N GLU A 17 -93.27 34.42 3.67
CA GLU A 17 -92.12 34.89 2.89
C GLU A 17 -91.02 35.46 3.78
N VAL A 18 -91.41 36.26 4.78
CA VAL A 18 -90.48 36.82 5.79
C VAL A 18 -89.86 35.72 6.66
N LEU A 19 -90.65 34.69 7.03
CA LEU A 19 -90.16 33.53 7.76
C LEU A 19 -89.16 32.70 6.96
N ILE A 20 -89.44 32.41 5.69
CA ILE A 20 -88.52 31.66 4.83
C ILE A 20 -87.24 32.46 4.58
N PHE A 21 -87.35 33.76 4.29
CA PHE A 21 -86.19 34.62 4.07
C PHE A 21 -85.32 34.73 5.33
N SER A 22 -85.92 34.94 6.50
CA SER A 22 -85.17 34.98 7.76
C SER A 22 -84.50 33.65 8.09
N LEU A 23 -85.15 32.51 7.81
CA LEU A 23 -84.54 31.19 7.97
C LEU A 23 -83.30 31.02 7.07
N ILE A 24 -83.39 31.41 5.80
CA ILE A 24 -82.25 31.35 4.86
C ILE A 24 -81.12 32.25 5.35
N VAL A 25 -81.43 33.48 5.76
CA VAL A 25 -80.42 34.42 6.28
C VAL A 25 -79.73 33.87 7.53
N VAL A 26 -80.48 33.28 8.47
CA VAL A 26 -79.90 32.66 9.68
C VAL A 26 -78.97 31.50 9.30
N ILE A 27 -79.37 30.63 8.38
CA ILE A 27 -78.53 29.52 7.91
C ILE A 27 -77.24 30.06 7.27
N VAL A 28 -77.33 31.09 6.43
CA VAL A 28 -76.17 31.71 5.78
C VAL A 28 -75.22 32.32 6.80
N VAL A 29 -75.74 33.10 7.77
CA VAL A 29 -74.92 33.75 8.81
C VAL A 29 -74.25 32.73 9.72
N VAL A 30 -74.96 31.68 10.14
CA VAL A 30 -74.40 30.61 10.97
C VAL A 30 -73.33 29.83 10.21
N THR A 31 -73.56 29.54 8.92
CA THR A 31 -72.58 28.84 8.08
C THR A 31 -71.33 29.68 7.90
N PHE A 32 -71.48 30.97 7.58
CA PHE A 32 -70.37 31.90 7.43
C PHE A 32 -69.55 32.04 8.72
N TYR A 33 -70.22 32.19 9.87
CA TYR A 33 -69.56 32.24 11.17
C TYR A 33 -68.78 30.96 11.47
N LYS A 34 -69.38 29.77 11.23
CA LYS A 34 -68.70 28.48 11.41
C LYS A 34 -67.48 28.35 10.50
N THR A 35 -67.55 28.82 9.25
CA THR A 35 -66.42 28.80 8.32
C THR A 35 -65.26 29.68 8.80
N ILE A 36 -65.54 30.90 9.26
CA ILE A 36 -64.50 31.78 9.82
C ILE A 36 -63.88 31.17 11.09
N ALA A 37 -64.71 30.65 11.99
CA ALA A 37 -64.23 30.01 13.21
C ALA A 37 -63.36 28.77 12.90
N SER A 38 -63.75 27.97 11.91
CA SER A 38 -62.97 26.84 11.42
C SER A 38 -61.63 27.29 10.83
N GLY A 39 -61.64 28.34 10.00
CA GLY A 39 -60.41 28.92 9.43
C GLY A 39 -59.44 29.42 10.50
N ALA A 40 -59.94 30.03 11.57
CA ALA A 40 -59.11 30.45 12.70
C ALA A 40 -58.47 29.27 13.44
N VAL A 41 -59.19 28.17 13.61
CA VAL A 41 -58.65 26.93 14.21
C VAL A 41 -57.55 26.34 13.32
N VAL A 42 -57.78 26.27 12.01
CA VAL A 42 -56.78 25.79 11.04
C VAL A 42 -55.53 26.65 11.06
N LEU A 43 -55.68 27.99 11.09
CA LEU A 43 -54.53 28.90 11.17
C LEU A 43 -53.74 28.75 12.47
N ARG A 44 -54.43 28.60 13.61
CA ARG A 44 -53.78 28.34 14.90
C ARG A 44 -53.02 27.02 14.88
N ASP A 45 -53.59 25.97 14.28
CA ASP A 45 -52.94 24.66 14.16
C ASP A 45 -51.74 24.71 13.23
N ALA A 46 -51.82 25.45 12.12
CA ALA A 46 -50.69 25.69 11.23
C ALA A 46 -49.53 26.40 11.95
N LYS A 47 -49.83 27.44 12.75
CA LYS A 47 -48.83 28.11 13.59
C LYS A 47 -48.22 27.18 14.64
N ALA A 48 -49.05 26.36 15.29
CA ALA A 48 -48.60 25.37 16.26
C ALA A 48 -47.66 24.34 15.63
N ARG A 49 -47.98 23.86 14.41
CA ARG A 49 -47.14 22.94 13.66
C ARG A 49 -45.79 23.55 13.26
N ILE A 50 -45.77 24.82 12.82
CA ILE A 50 -44.51 25.52 12.50
C ILE A 50 -43.63 25.64 13.76
N ALA A 51 -44.22 26.07 14.88
CA ALA A 51 -43.51 26.16 16.16
C ALA A 51 -43.05 24.78 16.65
N ALA A 52 -43.86 23.73 16.49
CA ALA A 52 -43.49 22.36 16.82
C ALA A 52 -42.27 21.89 16.02
N THR A 53 -42.22 22.17 14.70
CA THR A 53 -41.05 21.85 13.87
C THR A 53 -39.79 22.58 14.34
N GLN A 54 -39.92 23.85 14.75
CA GLN A 54 -38.78 24.59 15.30
C GLN A 54 -38.27 23.97 16.60
N VAL A 55 -39.17 23.57 17.51
CA VAL A 55 -38.80 22.84 18.74
C VAL A 55 -38.14 21.50 18.40
N ALA A 56 -38.65 20.75 17.41
CA ALA A 56 -38.03 19.51 16.99
C ALA A 56 -36.60 19.73 16.45
N ASN A 57 -36.38 20.77 15.65
CA ASN A 57 -35.05 21.12 15.17
C ASN A 57 -34.09 21.48 16.31
N GLU A 58 -34.54 22.22 17.31
CA GLU A 58 -33.74 22.53 18.51
C GLU A 58 -33.30 21.25 19.25
N VAL A 59 -34.19 20.26 19.33
CA VAL A 59 -33.85 18.93 19.87
C VAL A 59 -32.80 18.23 19.00
N PHE A 60 -32.93 18.26 17.67
CA PHE A 60 -31.92 17.67 16.78
C PHE A 60 -30.56 18.37 16.84
N GLU A 61 -30.52 19.69 17.02
CA GLU A 61 -29.25 20.41 17.24
C GLU A 61 -28.60 20.00 18.57
N THR A 62 -29.41 19.76 19.60
CA THR A 62 -28.90 19.21 20.86
C THR A 62 -28.33 17.81 20.65
N LEU A 63 -29.05 16.93 19.95
CA LEU A 63 -28.60 15.57 19.63
C LEU A 63 -27.28 15.55 18.84
N ARG A 64 -27.07 16.51 17.93
CA ARG A 64 -25.82 16.64 17.15
C ARG A 64 -24.61 17.06 17.98
N ASN A 65 -24.82 17.67 19.14
CA ASN A 65 -23.76 18.20 19.99
C ASN A 65 -23.43 17.29 21.19
N VAL A 66 -24.07 16.13 21.28
CA VAL A 66 -23.82 15.12 22.33
C VAL A 66 -22.91 14.04 21.74
N PRO A 67 -21.83 13.61 22.45
CA PRO A 67 -21.02 12.48 22.02
C PRO A 67 -21.85 11.23 21.76
N TYR A 68 -21.48 10.43 20.76
CA TYR A 68 -22.27 9.27 20.35
C TYR A 68 -22.57 8.30 21.50
N ASP A 69 -21.58 8.04 22.34
CA ASP A 69 -21.71 7.12 23.48
C ASP A 69 -22.80 7.58 24.47
N ASP A 70 -22.93 8.91 24.64
CA ASP A 70 -23.86 9.57 25.56
C ASP A 70 -25.25 9.83 24.95
N LEU A 71 -25.56 9.35 23.73
CA LEU A 71 -26.86 9.51 23.07
C LEU A 71 -27.98 8.66 23.71
N ILE A 72 -28.21 8.82 25.01
CA ILE A 72 -29.20 8.08 25.79
C ILE A 72 -30.30 9.07 26.22
N ALA A 73 -31.56 8.68 26.05
CA ALA A 73 -32.68 9.46 26.57
C ALA A 73 -32.89 9.15 28.05
N ASP A 74 -32.89 10.18 28.89
CA ASP A 74 -33.12 10.09 30.34
C ASP A 74 -34.22 11.07 30.77
N ALA A 75 -34.77 10.99 31.98
CA ALA A 75 -35.73 11.98 32.48
C ALA A 75 -35.06 13.33 32.80
N ASP A 76 -33.84 13.28 33.35
CA ASP A 76 -33.11 14.44 33.87
C ASP A 76 -31.88 14.83 33.04
N GLY A 77 -31.63 14.12 31.93
CA GLY A 77 -30.48 14.33 31.05
C GLY A 77 -30.65 15.47 30.03
N PRO A 78 -29.57 15.80 29.28
CA PRO A 78 -29.62 16.77 28.18
C PRO A 78 -30.56 16.32 27.05
N ILE A 79 -30.70 15.00 26.88
CA ILE A 79 -31.68 14.36 26.00
C ILE A 79 -32.79 13.79 26.87
N PHE A 80 -33.96 14.41 26.81
CA PHE A 80 -35.08 14.02 27.67
C PHE A 80 -35.99 12.98 26.98
N THR A 81 -36.42 11.97 27.73
CA THR A 81 -37.40 10.97 27.25
C THR A 81 -38.78 11.61 27.07
N SER A 82 -39.17 12.53 27.96
CA SER A 82 -40.41 13.31 27.84
C SER A 82 -40.31 14.63 28.61
N LYS A 83 -40.60 15.77 27.98
CA LYS A 83 -40.55 17.10 28.62
C LYS A 83 -41.62 18.04 28.07
N GLU A 84 -42.15 18.91 28.92
CA GLU A 84 -43.00 20.02 28.48
C GLU A 84 -42.16 21.26 28.13
N ILE A 85 -42.35 21.80 26.94
CA ILE A 85 -41.67 23.01 26.45
C ILE A 85 -42.74 24.00 25.99
N THR A 86 -42.58 25.27 26.37
CA THR A 86 -43.45 26.35 25.88
C THR A 86 -42.72 27.15 24.82
N SER A 87 -43.23 27.16 23.59
CA SER A 87 -42.68 27.95 22.49
C SER A 87 -43.79 28.75 21.81
N SER A 88 -43.54 30.03 21.54
CA SER A 88 -44.53 30.95 20.95
C SER A 88 -45.87 31.00 21.70
N GLY A 89 -45.83 30.80 23.03
CA GLY A 89 -47.02 30.76 23.89
C GLY A 89 -47.85 29.47 23.82
N ILE A 90 -47.37 28.44 23.12
CA ILE A 90 -48.01 27.13 22.99
C ILE A 90 -47.22 26.12 23.83
N LYS A 91 -47.93 25.33 24.64
CA LYS A 91 -47.34 24.22 25.39
C LYS A 91 -47.24 22.99 24.50
N PHE A 92 -46.04 22.45 24.38
CA PHE A 92 -45.71 21.23 23.67
C PHE A 92 -45.24 20.16 24.65
N THR A 93 -45.60 18.91 24.40
CA THR A 93 -44.97 17.75 25.02
C THR A 93 -44.02 17.13 24.01
N VAL A 94 -42.73 17.11 24.33
CA VAL A 94 -41.68 16.54 23.50
C VAL A 94 -41.32 15.18 24.04
N LYS A 95 -41.29 14.16 23.19
CA LYS A 95 -40.79 12.82 23.51
C LYS A 95 -39.67 12.45 22.57
N THR A 96 -38.60 11.87 23.11
CA THR A 96 -37.46 11.38 22.34
C THR A 96 -37.32 9.90 22.59
N ASP A 97 -37.32 9.11 21.52
CA ASP A 97 -37.11 7.66 21.55
C ASP A 97 -35.84 7.34 20.78
N ILE A 98 -34.96 6.54 21.38
CA ILE A 98 -33.66 6.16 20.81
C ILE A 98 -33.59 4.65 20.81
N SER A 99 -33.37 4.07 19.63
CA SER A 99 -33.31 2.62 19.40
C SER A 99 -32.07 2.29 18.59
N TYR A 100 -31.46 1.14 18.87
CA TYR A 100 -30.40 0.57 18.02
C TYR A 100 -31.02 -0.14 16.82
N ILE A 101 -30.38 0.00 15.67
CA ILE A 101 -30.74 -0.69 14.44
C ILE A 101 -29.55 -1.54 13.97
N ASP A 102 -29.89 -2.72 13.48
CA ASP A 102 -29.07 -3.71 12.79
C ASP A 102 -29.35 -3.58 11.28
N ASP A 103 -28.38 -3.18 10.46
CA ASP A 103 -28.48 -3.03 9.02
C ASP A 103 -28.28 -4.37 8.32
N VAL A 104 -29.02 -4.57 7.23
CA VAL A 104 -28.99 -5.82 6.49
C VAL A 104 -27.70 -6.03 5.66
N TYR A 105 -26.88 -4.98 5.50
CA TYR A 105 -25.70 -4.97 4.62
C TYR A 105 -24.62 -5.98 5.01
N ASP A 106 -24.34 -6.14 6.30
CA ASP A 106 -23.38 -7.11 6.84
C ASP A 106 -24.06 -8.32 7.53
N SER A 107 -25.37 -8.23 7.77
CA SER A 107 -26.19 -9.34 8.28
C SER A 107 -26.35 -10.53 7.32
N THR A 108 -26.01 -10.39 6.03
CA THR A 108 -26.25 -11.44 5.01
C THR A 108 -25.14 -11.62 3.96
N GLY A 109 -24.02 -12.23 4.36
CA GLY A 109 -23.04 -12.89 3.46
C GLY A 109 -22.03 -11.94 2.82
N GLU A 110 -20.72 -12.15 2.95
CA GLU A 110 -19.98 -13.27 2.35
C GLU A 110 -18.72 -13.62 3.18
N VAL A 111 -18.54 -14.92 3.47
CA VAL A 111 -17.30 -15.56 3.95
C VAL A 111 -16.73 -15.03 5.28
N GLY A 112 -17.29 -15.45 6.43
CA GLY A 112 -16.47 -15.52 7.65
C GLY A 112 -17.07 -15.34 9.04
N GLY A 113 -18.36 -15.07 9.24
CA GLY A 113 -18.89 -15.05 10.60
C GLY A 113 -20.24 -14.37 10.73
N THR A 114 -21.05 -14.84 11.68
CA THR A 114 -22.17 -14.09 12.28
C THR A 114 -21.78 -12.64 12.50
N ASP A 115 -22.66 -11.71 12.14
CA ASP A 115 -22.54 -10.33 12.59
C ASP A 115 -22.23 -10.31 14.10
N LEU A 116 -21.05 -9.76 14.42
CA LEU A 116 -20.50 -9.72 15.78
C LEU A 116 -21.08 -8.55 16.58
N LYS A 117 -21.75 -7.58 15.91
CA LYS A 117 -22.27 -6.33 16.45
C LYS A 117 -23.55 -5.86 15.71
N PRO A 118 -24.74 -6.38 16.07
CA PRO A 118 -26.03 -6.02 15.46
C PRO A 118 -26.56 -4.62 15.84
N THR A 119 -25.68 -3.64 16.06
CA THR A 119 -26.04 -2.31 16.56
C THR A 119 -25.24 -1.23 15.83
N ASP A 120 -25.54 -1.04 14.55
CA ASP A 120 -24.77 -0.19 13.62
C ASP A 120 -24.99 1.30 13.85
N TYR A 121 -26.25 1.69 14.04
CA TYR A 121 -26.61 3.09 14.26
C TYR A 121 -27.79 3.25 15.22
N ARG A 122 -27.90 4.47 15.77
CA ARG A 122 -29.05 4.85 16.60
C ARG A 122 -30.10 5.50 15.72
N ASN A 123 -31.29 4.92 15.66
CA ASN A 123 -32.49 5.55 15.13
C ASN A 123 -33.16 6.36 16.24
N ILE A 124 -33.32 7.66 16.00
CA ILE A 124 -33.87 8.61 16.95
C ILE A 124 -35.17 9.17 16.41
N GLN A 125 -36.25 9.00 17.17
CA GLN A 125 -37.56 9.55 16.88
C GLN A 125 -37.89 10.66 17.87
N VAL A 126 -38.19 11.85 17.35
CA VAL A 126 -38.68 13.00 18.14
C VAL A 126 -40.15 13.23 17.84
N ILE A 127 -40.99 13.18 18.86
CA ILE A 127 -42.43 13.39 18.78
C ILE A 127 -42.79 14.66 19.54
N ILE A 128 -43.36 15.65 18.86
CA ILE A 128 -43.87 16.88 19.47
C ILE A 128 -45.40 16.83 19.45
N SER A 129 -46.06 16.83 20.60
CA SER A 129 -47.53 16.91 20.69
C SER A 129 -48.02 18.21 21.32
N TRP A 130 -49.19 18.68 20.87
CA TRP A 130 -49.90 19.84 21.40
C TRP A 130 -51.40 19.60 21.40
N LYS A 131 -52.14 20.39 22.19
CA LYS A 131 -53.61 20.37 22.18
C LYS A 131 -54.16 21.46 21.27
N SER A 132 -55.02 21.08 20.33
CA SER A 132 -55.75 22.00 19.45
C SER A 132 -57.24 21.66 19.50
N SER A 133 -58.06 22.60 19.98
CA SER A 133 -59.51 22.46 20.10
C SER A 133 -59.95 21.18 20.84
N GLY A 134 -59.26 20.85 21.94
CA GLY A 134 -59.54 19.67 22.75
C GLY A 134 -59.00 18.34 22.20
N THR A 135 -58.43 18.33 20.99
CA THR A 135 -57.80 17.15 20.37
C THR A 135 -56.28 17.25 20.47
N GLU A 136 -55.60 16.13 20.76
CA GLU A 136 -54.15 16.06 20.67
C GLU A 136 -53.70 15.95 19.21
N LYS A 137 -52.72 16.76 18.84
CA LYS A 137 -52.06 16.77 17.53
C LYS A 137 -50.58 16.55 17.74
N SER A 138 -49.90 15.97 16.76
CA SER A 138 -48.46 15.75 16.84
C SER A 138 -47.76 15.82 15.49
N ILE A 139 -46.45 16.07 15.55
CA ILE A 139 -45.50 15.80 14.48
C ILE A 139 -44.50 14.76 14.96
N LYS A 140 -43.97 13.98 14.01
CA LYS A 140 -42.92 13.00 14.24
C LYS A 140 -41.79 13.28 13.26
N MET A 141 -40.56 13.30 13.75
CA MET A 141 -39.36 13.44 12.94
C MET A 141 -38.37 12.36 13.34
N HIS A 142 -37.56 11.92 12.37
CA HIS A 142 -36.60 10.84 12.53
C HIS A 142 -35.22 11.33 12.08
N THR A 143 -34.18 10.86 12.77
CA THR A 143 -32.79 10.96 12.31
C THR A 143 -32.05 9.68 12.66
N HIS A 144 -31.00 9.39 11.90
CA HIS A 144 -30.05 8.33 12.20
C HIS A 144 -28.72 8.97 12.56
N ILE A 145 -28.04 8.43 13.56
CA ILE A 145 -26.68 8.84 13.94
C ILE A 145 -25.84 7.57 14.01
N ALA A 146 -24.72 7.55 13.29
CA ALA A 146 -23.71 6.50 13.31
C ALA A 146 -22.56 6.88 14.26
N PRO A 147 -21.85 5.90 14.84
CA PRO A 147 -20.66 6.18 15.64
C PRO A 147 -19.56 6.84 14.77
N PRO A 148 -18.67 7.66 15.37
CA PRO A 148 -17.53 8.20 14.64
C PRO A 148 -16.53 7.08 14.29
N GLY A 149 -16.14 6.98 13.02
CA GLY A 149 -15.19 5.98 12.52
C GLY A 149 -15.87 4.90 11.68
N THR A 150 -15.36 3.66 11.77
CA THR A 150 -16.06 2.46 11.32
C THR A 150 -17.17 2.09 12.31
N GLU A 151 -18.21 1.34 11.92
CA GLU A 151 -19.34 0.86 12.77
C GLU A 151 -18.91 0.11 14.06
N GLU A 152 -17.61 -0.09 14.18
CA GLU A 152 -16.89 -0.75 15.24
C GLU A 152 -16.58 0.19 16.41
N LEU A 153 -17.51 0.33 17.37
CA LEU A 153 -17.12 0.63 18.76
C LEU A 153 -16.44 -0.61 19.38
N TYR A 154 -15.30 -1.02 18.83
CA TYR A 154 -14.34 -1.81 19.56
C TYR A 154 -13.46 -0.86 20.37
N ASN A 155 -13.01 -1.33 21.54
CA ASN A 155 -11.99 -0.65 22.31
C ASN A 155 -10.64 -0.75 21.56
N GLY A 156 -10.46 -0.02 20.45
CA GLY A 156 -9.33 -0.20 19.55
C GLY A 156 -9.53 0.39 18.15
N GLY A 157 -8.80 -0.13 17.16
CA GLY A 157 -8.93 0.18 15.74
C GLY A 157 -8.85 -1.07 14.88
N ILE A 158 -8.81 -0.89 13.56
CA ILE A 158 -8.72 -1.97 12.58
C ILE A 158 -7.27 -2.12 12.12
N LEU A 159 -6.74 -3.34 12.19
CA LEU A 159 -5.50 -3.70 11.51
C LEU A 159 -5.82 -4.53 10.27
N ASP A 160 -5.46 -4.02 9.10
CA ASP A 160 -5.71 -4.64 7.80
C ASP A 160 -4.40 -4.99 7.10
N ILE A 161 -4.11 -6.28 6.98
CA ILE A 161 -2.89 -6.79 6.37
C ILE A 161 -3.22 -7.43 5.01
N GLY A 162 -2.71 -6.84 3.94
CA GLY A 162 -2.70 -7.42 2.61
C GLY A 162 -1.41 -8.21 2.36
N VAL A 163 -1.51 -9.48 1.99
CA VAL A 163 -0.38 -10.33 1.60
C VAL A 163 -0.45 -10.62 0.11
N ARG A 164 0.61 -10.24 -0.62
CA ARG A 164 0.68 -10.33 -2.09
C ARG A 164 2.04 -10.82 -2.55
N ARG A 165 2.17 -11.20 -3.81
CA ARG A 165 3.47 -11.38 -4.47
C ARG A 165 4.06 -10.04 -4.85
N SER A 166 5.39 -9.98 -4.97
CA SER A 166 6.09 -8.75 -5.40
C SER A 166 5.84 -8.39 -6.88
N ASP A 167 5.04 -9.19 -7.61
CA ASP A 167 4.50 -8.84 -8.93
C ASP A 167 3.46 -7.71 -8.88
N GLY A 168 3.01 -7.32 -7.68
CA GLY A 168 2.11 -6.20 -7.44
C GLY A 168 0.63 -6.50 -7.67
N VAL A 169 0.27 -7.69 -8.16
CA VAL A 169 -1.11 -8.01 -8.54
C VAL A 169 -1.63 -9.26 -7.82
N THR A 170 -0.80 -10.29 -7.64
CA THR A 170 -1.24 -11.61 -7.18
C THR A 170 -1.46 -11.61 -5.66
N PRO A 171 -2.71 -11.77 -5.17
CA PRO A 171 -2.96 -11.99 -3.75
C PRO A 171 -2.48 -13.40 -3.35
N ILE A 172 -2.06 -13.54 -2.11
CA ILE A 172 -1.62 -14.84 -1.57
C ILE A 172 -2.63 -15.34 -0.56
N ASP A 173 -3.35 -16.37 -0.94
CA ASP A 173 -4.28 -17.10 -0.09
C ASP A 173 -3.54 -17.93 0.97
N ASN A 174 -4.20 -18.28 2.08
CA ASN A 174 -3.68 -19.23 3.07
C ASN A 174 -2.25 -18.93 3.58
N ALA A 175 -1.80 -17.67 3.51
CA ALA A 175 -0.59 -17.21 4.17
C ALA A 175 -0.91 -16.98 5.65
N ARG A 176 -0.09 -17.51 6.55
CA ARG A 176 -0.26 -17.34 7.98
C ARG A 176 0.30 -15.98 8.40
N VAL A 177 -0.58 -15.14 8.93
CA VAL A 177 -0.30 -13.81 9.48
C VAL A 177 -0.39 -13.90 11.00
N GLN A 178 0.74 -13.71 11.66
CA GLN A 178 0.82 -13.62 13.12
C GLN A 178 1.07 -12.17 13.52
N VAL A 179 0.27 -11.65 14.43
CA VAL A 179 0.38 -10.27 14.93
C VAL A 179 0.75 -10.33 16.40
N PHE A 180 1.90 -9.76 16.74
CA PHE A 180 2.42 -9.69 18.10
C PHE A 180 2.39 -8.25 18.59
N ARG A 181 1.99 -8.01 19.83
CA ARG A 181 2.13 -6.70 20.46
C ARG A 181 3.61 -6.39 20.64
N ALA A 182 4.08 -5.24 20.14
CA ALA A 182 5.52 -4.96 20.06
C ALA A 182 6.18 -4.78 21.45
N ALA A 183 5.41 -4.40 22.48
CA ALA A 183 5.95 -4.12 23.82
C ALA A 183 6.40 -5.37 24.59
N ASP A 184 5.72 -6.50 24.40
CA ASP A 184 5.90 -7.74 25.18
C ASP A 184 5.98 -8.99 24.29
N ASN A 185 5.90 -8.83 22.97
CA ASN A 185 5.87 -9.89 21.98
C ASN A 185 4.74 -10.92 22.22
N TYR A 186 3.63 -10.48 22.83
CA TYR A 186 2.43 -11.31 23.02
C TYR A 186 1.71 -11.52 21.69
N LEU A 187 1.39 -12.77 21.34
CA LEU A 187 0.62 -13.11 20.13
C LEU A 187 -0.84 -12.69 20.31
N VAL A 188 -1.26 -11.67 19.57
CA VAL A 188 -2.61 -11.10 19.62
C VAL A 188 -3.51 -11.79 18.60
N HIS A 189 -3.02 -11.97 17.37
CA HIS A 189 -3.76 -12.62 16.28
C HIS A 189 -2.90 -13.66 15.56
N ASP A 190 -3.54 -14.74 15.12
CA ASP A 190 -2.96 -15.79 14.28
C ASP A 190 -4.02 -16.23 13.27
N TYR A 191 -3.85 -15.85 12.01
CA TYR A 191 -4.88 -15.96 10.99
C TYR A 191 -4.28 -16.37 9.65
N SER A 192 -5.06 -17.05 8.81
CA SER A 192 -4.67 -17.40 7.44
C SER A 192 -5.42 -16.52 6.46
N THR A 193 -4.71 -15.87 5.54
CA THR A 193 -5.32 -14.96 4.55
C THR A 193 -6.40 -15.64 3.73
N LEU A 194 -7.43 -14.86 3.38
CA LEU A 194 -8.48 -15.27 2.45
C LEU A 194 -7.95 -15.35 1.02
N SER A 195 -8.78 -15.80 0.06
CA SER A 195 -8.45 -15.82 -1.37
C SER A 195 -8.12 -14.43 -1.94
N THR A 196 -8.56 -13.36 -1.27
CA THR A 196 -8.21 -11.97 -1.58
C THR A 196 -6.82 -11.56 -1.09
N GLY A 197 -6.09 -12.44 -0.40
CA GLY A 197 -4.81 -12.17 0.21
C GLY A 197 -4.90 -11.34 1.49
N ARG A 198 -6.10 -11.16 2.05
CA ARG A 198 -6.35 -10.23 3.16
C ARG A 198 -6.46 -10.96 4.50
N ALA A 199 -5.90 -10.37 5.54
CA ALA A 199 -6.15 -10.68 6.94
C ALA A 199 -6.63 -9.41 7.65
N TYR A 200 -7.86 -9.46 8.18
CA TYR A 200 -8.59 -8.30 8.69
C TYR A 200 -8.86 -8.47 10.19
N PHE A 201 -8.36 -7.54 11.01
CA PHE A 201 -8.38 -7.63 12.47
C PHE A 201 -9.08 -6.41 13.09
N PRO A 202 -10.42 -6.41 13.11
CA PRO A 202 -11.19 -5.36 13.76
C PRO A 202 -11.00 -5.39 15.28
N GLY A 203 -11.07 -4.21 15.91
CA GLY A 203 -10.97 -4.07 17.36
C GLY A 203 -9.63 -4.43 18.00
N THR A 204 -8.54 -4.31 17.25
CA THR A 204 -7.19 -4.43 17.78
C THR A 204 -6.89 -3.26 18.71
N ASP A 205 -6.40 -3.51 19.93
CA ASP A 205 -6.08 -2.46 20.91
C ASP A 205 -5.14 -1.40 20.30
N VAL A 206 -5.24 -0.15 20.77
CA VAL A 206 -4.30 0.91 20.36
C VAL A 206 -2.87 0.53 20.75
N GLY A 207 -1.95 0.58 19.80
CA GLY A 207 -0.55 0.20 20.04
C GLY A 207 0.25 -0.09 18.78
N ASN A 208 1.52 -0.42 18.97
CA ASN A 208 2.43 -0.85 17.91
C ASN A 208 2.51 -2.38 17.87
N TYR A 209 2.54 -2.95 16.67
CA TYR A 209 2.48 -4.39 16.47
C TYR A 209 3.59 -4.87 15.55
N LYS A 210 4.17 -6.03 15.85
CA LYS A 210 5.04 -6.78 14.96
C LYS A 210 4.18 -7.78 14.17
N VAL A 211 4.30 -7.79 12.86
CA VAL A 211 3.60 -8.72 11.97
C VAL A 211 4.61 -9.69 11.37
N VAL A 212 4.31 -10.99 11.44
CA VAL A 212 5.10 -12.05 10.81
C VAL A 212 4.21 -12.80 9.83
N VAL A 213 4.63 -12.86 8.58
CA VAL A 213 3.90 -13.52 7.50
C VAL A 213 4.72 -14.71 6.99
N THR A 214 4.09 -15.89 6.99
CA THR A 214 4.71 -17.14 6.54
C THR A 214 3.78 -17.91 5.61
N LYS A 215 4.34 -18.59 4.61
CA LYS A 215 3.64 -19.58 3.79
C LYS A 215 4.64 -20.64 3.34
N GLY A 216 4.25 -21.91 3.39
CA GLY A 216 5.12 -22.99 2.90
C GLY A 216 5.53 -22.77 1.45
N GLY A 217 6.83 -22.86 1.17
CA GLY A 217 7.40 -22.61 -0.17
C GLY A 217 7.58 -21.13 -0.53
N TYR A 218 7.33 -20.20 0.39
CA TYR A 218 7.56 -18.77 0.23
C TYR A 218 8.60 -18.28 1.24
N ASP A 219 9.22 -17.14 0.96
CA ASP A 219 10.03 -16.46 1.95
C ASP A 219 9.18 -15.87 3.10
N THR A 220 9.84 -15.67 4.23
CA THR A 220 9.22 -15.13 5.45
C THR A 220 9.48 -13.64 5.53
N VAL A 221 8.45 -12.86 5.87
CA VAL A 221 8.59 -11.44 6.13
C VAL A 221 8.15 -11.13 7.55
N GLU A 222 8.94 -10.29 8.20
CA GLU A 222 8.70 -9.76 9.53
C GLU A 222 8.81 -8.23 9.49
N THR A 223 7.89 -7.53 10.15
CA THR A 223 8.01 -6.10 10.36
C THR A 223 8.96 -5.82 11.52
N MET A 224 9.69 -4.71 11.45
CA MET A 224 10.65 -4.30 12.47
C MET A 224 10.43 -2.85 12.89
N ILE A 225 11.01 -2.46 14.01
CA ILE A 225 11.08 -1.04 14.40
C ILE A 225 12.27 -0.36 13.72
N PRO A 226 12.14 0.89 13.25
CA PRO A 226 13.29 1.67 12.82
C PRO A 226 14.21 1.95 14.02
N PHE A 227 15.51 1.89 13.79
CA PHE A 227 16.51 2.22 14.80
C PHE A 227 17.21 3.51 14.41
N ASN A 228 16.97 4.58 15.17
CA ASN A 228 17.54 5.91 14.92
C ASN A 228 18.66 6.28 15.93
N GLY A 229 19.26 5.29 16.59
CA GLY A 229 20.29 5.50 17.62
C GLY A 229 21.72 5.33 17.11
N GLY A 230 22.68 6.05 17.71
CA GLY A 230 24.11 5.82 17.46
C GLY A 230 24.62 6.29 16.09
N SER A 231 25.70 5.65 15.62
CA SER A 231 26.43 6.01 14.38
C SER A 231 25.90 5.32 13.11
N GLN A 232 24.97 4.37 13.24
CA GLN A 232 24.45 3.51 12.17
C GLN A 232 22.94 3.31 12.38
N PRO A 233 22.09 4.30 12.00
CA PRO A 233 20.65 4.09 11.98
C PRO A 233 20.26 2.99 10.97
N TYR A 234 19.05 2.46 11.09
CA TYR A 234 18.50 1.38 10.27
C TYR A 234 17.01 1.62 10.00
N TYR A 235 16.64 1.62 8.72
CA TYR A 235 15.25 1.79 8.27
C TYR A 235 14.76 0.48 7.65
N PRO A 236 13.86 -0.28 8.32
CA PRO A 236 13.38 -1.54 7.78
C PRO A 236 12.46 -1.32 6.59
N SER A 237 12.49 -2.25 5.64
CA SER A 237 11.60 -2.26 4.48
C SER A 237 10.13 -2.46 4.87
N TYR A 238 9.90 -3.10 6.02
CA TYR A 238 8.59 -3.24 6.64
C TYR A 238 8.65 -2.74 8.08
N GLU A 239 8.10 -1.55 8.32
CA GLU A 239 7.98 -1.01 9.67
C GLU A 239 6.79 -1.63 10.42
N ASN A 240 6.88 -1.73 11.74
CA ASN A 240 5.76 -2.18 12.56
C ASN A 240 4.52 -1.26 12.40
N PRO A 241 3.33 -1.80 12.07
CA PRO A 241 2.12 -1.00 12.02
C PRO A 241 1.70 -0.51 13.41
N THR A 242 1.09 0.68 13.45
CA THR A 242 0.52 1.26 14.67
C THR A 242 -0.99 1.38 14.50
N VAL A 243 -1.75 0.78 15.42
CA VAL A 243 -3.22 0.88 15.46
C VAL A 243 -3.62 2.05 16.34
N THR A 244 -4.54 2.87 15.85
CA THR A 244 -5.11 4.04 16.54
C THR A 244 -6.59 3.83 16.85
N LEU A 245 -7.11 4.54 17.85
CA LEU A 245 -8.52 4.41 18.25
C LEU A 245 -9.45 4.81 17.09
N ALA A 246 -10.41 3.93 16.76
CA ALA A 246 -11.34 4.09 15.63
C ALA A 246 -10.68 4.33 14.25
N GLY A 247 -9.39 4.04 14.14
CA GLY A 247 -8.62 4.19 12.90
C GLY A 247 -8.47 2.88 12.13
N ILE A 248 -8.21 2.98 10.83
CA ILE A 248 -7.83 1.85 9.98
C ILE A 248 -6.33 1.95 9.68
N THR A 249 -5.57 0.95 10.11
CA THR A 249 -4.16 0.78 9.77
C THR A 249 -4.02 -0.30 8.71
N HIS A 250 -3.73 0.12 7.48
CA HIS A 250 -3.55 -0.78 6.35
C HIS A 250 -2.06 -0.96 6.02
N MET A 251 -1.65 -2.20 5.78
CA MET A 251 -0.28 -2.55 5.37
C MET A 251 -0.30 -3.64 4.30
N ASN A 252 0.54 -3.47 3.27
CA ASN A 252 0.80 -4.52 2.30
C ASN A 252 2.16 -5.17 2.60
N ILE A 253 2.18 -6.49 2.65
CA ILE A 253 3.36 -7.32 2.83
C ILE A 253 3.53 -8.19 1.58
N TYR A 254 4.71 -8.11 0.96
CA TYR A 254 5.03 -8.90 -0.22
C TYR A 254 5.91 -10.09 0.14
N ILE A 255 5.44 -11.30 -0.12
CA ILE A 255 6.22 -12.54 -0.02
C ILE A 255 6.28 -13.23 -1.38
N ASP A 256 7.37 -13.93 -1.67
CA ASP A 256 7.60 -14.59 -2.94
C ASP A 256 7.99 -16.05 -2.77
N PRO A 257 7.71 -16.91 -3.76
CA PRO A 257 8.17 -18.29 -3.74
C PRO A 257 9.69 -18.37 -3.56
N LEU A 258 10.13 -19.32 -2.75
CA LEU A 258 11.55 -19.58 -2.52
C LEU A 258 12.24 -19.94 -3.84
N ALA A 259 13.43 -19.36 -4.03
CA ALA A 259 14.27 -19.54 -5.20
C ALA A 259 15.47 -20.43 -4.89
N SER A 260 16.16 -20.84 -5.96
CA SER A 260 17.46 -21.48 -5.87
C SER A 260 18.46 -20.78 -6.80
N LEU A 261 19.74 -20.84 -6.44
CA LEU A 261 20.87 -20.40 -7.23
C LEU A 261 21.71 -21.63 -7.60
N GLN A 262 22.06 -21.76 -8.87
CA GLN A 262 23.09 -22.68 -9.35
C GLN A 262 24.26 -21.86 -9.85
N LEU A 263 25.34 -21.83 -9.08
CA LEU A 263 26.57 -21.15 -9.42
C LEU A 263 27.55 -22.11 -10.07
N LYS A 264 28.16 -21.69 -11.18
CA LYS A 264 29.25 -22.37 -11.84
C LYS A 264 30.49 -21.49 -11.96
N THR A 265 31.65 -21.97 -11.55
CA THR A 265 32.94 -21.34 -11.82
C THR A 265 33.55 -21.92 -13.09
N GLU A 266 33.83 -21.07 -14.07
CA GLU A 266 34.37 -21.48 -15.37
C GLU A 266 35.36 -20.46 -15.94
N ASP A 267 36.21 -20.91 -16.86
CA ASP A 267 37.10 -20.04 -17.60
C ASP A 267 36.35 -19.28 -18.73
N PRO A 268 36.98 -18.30 -19.40
CA PRO A 268 36.32 -17.54 -20.47
C PRO A 268 35.89 -18.37 -21.70
N ILE A 269 36.34 -19.62 -21.83
CA ILE A 269 35.95 -20.53 -22.92
C ILE A 269 34.98 -21.63 -22.47
N GLY A 270 34.55 -21.62 -21.19
CA GLY A 270 33.52 -22.49 -20.63
C GLY A 270 34.03 -23.77 -19.97
N ASN A 271 35.34 -23.95 -19.79
CA ASN A 271 35.86 -25.07 -19.01
C ASN A 271 35.61 -24.82 -17.53
N SER A 272 35.20 -25.86 -16.81
CA SER A 272 34.84 -25.72 -15.39
C SER A 272 36.09 -25.65 -14.51
N ILE A 273 36.07 -24.77 -13.51
CA ILE A 273 37.15 -24.56 -12.55
C ILE A 273 36.60 -24.92 -11.17
N GLY A 274 37.14 -25.96 -10.54
CA GLY A 274 36.65 -26.46 -9.25
C GLY A 274 37.32 -25.84 -8.03
N ASN A 275 36.70 -26.04 -6.87
CA ASN A 275 37.23 -25.68 -5.54
C ASN A 275 37.52 -24.19 -5.34
N ILE A 276 36.70 -23.31 -5.90
CA ILE A 276 36.89 -21.86 -5.78
C ILE A 276 36.21 -21.36 -4.52
N ASP A 277 36.95 -20.63 -3.70
CA ASP A 277 36.44 -20.02 -2.46
C ASP A 277 35.81 -18.66 -2.75
N PHE A 278 34.60 -18.43 -2.25
CA PHE A 278 33.88 -17.17 -2.42
C PHE A 278 33.06 -16.85 -1.18
N SER A 279 32.60 -15.61 -1.04
CA SER A 279 31.51 -15.29 -0.12
C SER A 279 30.29 -14.79 -0.87
N LEU A 280 29.12 -15.06 -0.32
CA LEU A 280 27.84 -14.70 -0.90
C LEU A 280 27.04 -13.89 0.13
N GLU A 281 26.41 -12.81 -0.32
CA GLU A 281 25.43 -12.02 0.43
C GLU A 281 24.28 -11.61 -0.50
N GLY A 282 23.07 -11.39 0.04
CA GLY A 282 21.97 -10.89 -0.78
C GLY A 282 20.59 -11.46 -0.46
N GLY A 283 19.71 -11.41 -1.46
CA GLY A 283 18.31 -11.80 -1.34
C GLY A 283 17.40 -10.62 -1.04
N ARG A 284 16.40 -10.83 -0.18
CA ARG A 284 15.43 -9.81 0.19
C ARG A 284 16.13 -8.70 0.97
N VAL A 285 15.86 -7.45 0.58
CA VAL A 285 16.25 -6.29 1.39
C VAL A 285 15.34 -6.23 2.62
N LEU A 286 15.95 -6.28 3.80
CA LEU A 286 15.28 -6.16 5.10
C LEU A 286 15.15 -4.70 5.54
N GLY A 287 16.08 -3.86 5.09
CA GLY A 287 16.14 -2.44 5.38
C GLY A 287 17.41 -1.82 4.81
N SER A 288 17.60 -0.52 5.04
CA SER A 288 18.77 0.20 4.55
C SER A 288 19.20 1.35 5.46
N TYR A 289 20.45 1.77 5.27
CA TYR A 289 20.98 3.05 5.73
C TYR A 289 21.95 3.64 4.70
N THR A 290 23.26 3.46 4.87
CA THR A 290 24.27 3.72 3.82
C THR A 290 24.35 2.55 2.83
N GLU A 291 24.02 1.36 3.29
CA GLU A 291 23.99 0.11 2.53
C GLU A 291 22.70 -0.64 2.81
N ASN A 292 22.38 -1.61 1.95
CA ASN A 292 21.23 -2.49 2.14
C ASN A 292 21.59 -3.63 3.10
N TYR A 293 20.65 -3.95 3.98
CA TYR A 293 20.71 -5.15 4.81
C TYR A 293 19.89 -6.24 4.16
N TYR A 294 20.51 -7.39 3.90
CA TYR A 294 19.89 -8.49 3.17
C TYR A 294 19.47 -9.65 4.08
N SER A 295 18.49 -10.44 3.65
CA SER A 295 18.05 -11.65 4.35
C SER A 295 19.13 -12.72 4.44
N PHE A 296 19.99 -12.83 3.44
CA PHE A 296 21.18 -13.66 3.50
C PHE A 296 22.41 -12.81 3.81
N GLN A 297 22.95 -13.03 5.01
CA GLN A 297 24.14 -12.36 5.50
C GLN A 297 25.39 -12.99 4.87
N LYS A 298 26.41 -12.15 4.66
CA LYS A 298 27.67 -12.54 4.06
C LYS A 298 28.27 -13.78 4.72
N SER A 299 28.48 -14.83 3.95
CA SER A 299 29.12 -16.06 4.42
C SER A 299 29.95 -16.73 3.35
N ASN A 300 31.00 -17.45 3.79
CA ASN A 300 31.97 -18.08 2.90
C ASN A 300 31.50 -19.46 2.46
N HIS A 301 31.79 -19.78 1.21
CA HIS A 301 31.45 -21.00 0.52
C HIS A 301 32.58 -21.41 -0.43
N ASN A 302 32.47 -22.62 -0.96
CA ASN A 302 33.32 -23.09 -2.03
C ASN A 302 32.51 -23.83 -3.10
N THR A 303 32.97 -23.75 -4.35
CA THR A 303 32.47 -24.65 -5.39
C THR A 303 33.07 -26.04 -5.22
N ASP A 304 32.40 -27.06 -5.73
CA ASP A 304 32.91 -28.43 -5.71
C ASP A 304 34.04 -28.63 -6.74
N SER A 305 34.54 -29.87 -6.87
CA SER A 305 35.59 -30.21 -7.84
C SER A 305 35.19 -30.00 -9.31
N SER A 306 33.89 -29.91 -9.59
CA SER A 306 33.33 -29.65 -10.91
C SER A 306 33.01 -28.16 -11.11
N GLY A 307 33.33 -27.31 -10.13
CA GLY A 307 33.07 -25.87 -10.20
C GLY A 307 31.63 -25.50 -9.92
N GLU A 308 30.83 -26.37 -9.31
CA GLU A 308 29.41 -26.13 -9.09
C GLU A 308 29.12 -25.82 -7.61
N PHE A 309 28.12 -24.97 -7.37
CA PHE A 309 27.56 -24.70 -6.04
C PHE A 309 26.07 -24.43 -6.16
N THR A 310 25.27 -25.15 -5.36
CA THR A 310 23.81 -24.96 -5.33
C THR A 310 23.39 -24.34 -4.01
N PHE A 311 22.60 -23.27 -4.08
CA PHE A 311 22.04 -22.59 -2.93
C PHE A 311 20.51 -22.52 -3.03
N SER A 312 19.83 -23.43 -2.33
CA SER A 312 18.39 -23.63 -2.42
C SER A 312 17.61 -22.98 -1.28
N ASN A 313 16.31 -22.79 -1.51
CA ASN A 313 15.34 -22.30 -0.52
C ASN A 313 15.65 -20.88 -0.01
N GLN A 314 16.00 -19.98 -0.94
CA GLN A 314 16.40 -18.62 -0.62
C GLN A 314 15.35 -17.60 -1.08
N SER A 315 15.36 -16.42 -0.48
CA SER A 315 14.55 -15.30 -0.97
C SER A 315 15.06 -14.83 -2.34
N SER A 316 14.16 -14.46 -3.24
CA SER A 316 14.55 -13.75 -4.47
C SER A 316 15.20 -12.40 -4.16
N GLY A 317 16.06 -11.92 -5.06
CA GLY A 317 16.69 -10.62 -4.92
C GLY A 317 18.05 -10.55 -5.59
N ILE A 318 18.77 -9.45 -5.31
CA ILE A 318 20.14 -9.28 -5.77
C ILE A 318 21.06 -10.03 -4.82
N TYR A 319 22.00 -10.76 -5.40
CA TYR A 319 23.10 -11.41 -4.69
C TYR A 319 24.44 -10.90 -5.20
N TYR A 320 25.41 -10.86 -4.30
CA TYR A 320 26.79 -10.42 -4.55
C TYR A 320 27.74 -11.59 -4.29
N PHE A 321 28.57 -11.88 -5.27
CA PHE A 321 29.63 -12.87 -5.22
C PHE A 321 30.96 -12.16 -4.95
N ASP A 322 31.60 -12.45 -3.83
CA ASP A 322 32.91 -11.90 -3.54
C ASP A 322 33.96 -12.99 -3.65
N TYR A 323 34.85 -12.83 -4.63
CA TYR A 323 36.00 -13.70 -4.81
C TYR A 323 36.99 -13.53 -3.66
N LEU A 324 37.31 -14.62 -2.96
CA LEU A 324 38.14 -14.55 -1.76
C LEU A 324 39.64 -14.62 -2.09
N ASP A 325 40.46 -13.96 -1.28
CA ASP A 325 41.92 -14.06 -1.32
C ASP A 325 42.36 -15.32 -0.55
N THR A 326 42.52 -16.43 -1.26
CA THR A 326 42.82 -17.76 -0.68
C THR A 326 43.73 -18.57 -1.60
N PRO A 327 44.47 -19.57 -1.07
CA PRO A 327 45.33 -20.43 -1.89
C PRO A 327 44.62 -21.17 -3.02
N ASN A 328 43.33 -21.51 -2.85
CA ASN A 328 42.53 -22.16 -3.90
C ASN A 328 42.29 -21.23 -5.11
N ASN A 329 42.36 -19.93 -4.88
CA ASN A 329 42.04 -18.88 -5.82
C ASN A 329 43.30 -18.22 -6.43
N ASP A 330 44.49 -18.53 -5.91
CA ASP A 330 45.76 -17.89 -6.28
C ASP A 330 46.07 -18.01 -7.78
N ASP A 331 45.69 -19.13 -8.40
CA ASP A 331 45.95 -19.42 -9.81
C ASP A 331 44.98 -18.72 -10.78
N TYR A 332 43.97 -18.01 -10.28
CA TYR A 332 42.92 -17.40 -11.11
C TYR A 332 42.64 -15.94 -10.75
N LEU A 333 42.16 -15.18 -11.74
CA LEU A 333 41.68 -13.82 -11.61
C LEU A 333 40.16 -13.79 -11.84
N PHE A 334 39.40 -13.21 -10.91
CA PHE A 334 37.96 -13.01 -11.12
C PHE A 334 37.71 -11.89 -12.13
N TRP A 335 37.00 -12.21 -13.22
CA TRP A 335 36.55 -11.21 -14.19
C TRP A 335 35.19 -10.64 -13.80
N LYS A 336 34.16 -11.49 -13.79
CA LYS A 336 32.76 -11.09 -13.55
C LYS A 336 31.83 -12.26 -13.32
N THR A 337 30.65 -11.98 -12.77
CA THR A 337 29.50 -12.88 -12.82
C THR A 337 28.73 -12.73 -14.14
N HIS A 338 27.94 -13.74 -14.51
CA HIS A 338 27.02 -13.70 -15.63
C HIS A 338 25.77 -14.56 -15.34
N PRO A 339 24.54 -14.05 -15.56
CA PRO A 339 24.22 -12.70 -16.00
C PRO A 339 24.50 -11.64 -14.90
N LEU A 340 24.79 -10.41 -15.32
CA LEU A 340 24.95 -9.27 -14.41
C LEU A 340 23.61 -8.57 -14.17
N LYS A 341 23.36 -8.14 -12.93
CA LYS A 341 22.19 -7.31 -12.63
C LYS A 341 22.48 -5.82 -12.80
N ASP A 342 23.52 -5.32 -12.15
CA ASP A 342 23.96 -3.93 -12.23
C ASP A 342 25.25 -3.87 -13.07
N PRO A 343 25.27 -3.13 -14.19
CA PRO A 343 26.46 -3.01 -15.02
C PRO A 343 27.58 -2.15 -14.40
N THR A 344 27.39 -1.56 -13.22
CA THR A 344 28.40 -0.76 -12.53
C THR A 344 29.36 -1.60 -11.68
N THR A 345 28.99 -2.85 -11.38
CA THR A 345 29.82 -3.79 -10.59
C THR A 345 29.93 -5.12 -11.32
N THR A 346 31.05 -5.81 -11.18
CA THR A 346 31.30 -7.07 -11.89
C THR A 346 30.73 -8.30 -11.19
N ASN A 347 30.16 -8.17 -10.00
CA ASN A 347 30.03 -9.27 -9.07
C ASN A 347 28.61 -9.53 -8.55
N ASN A 348 27.59 -8.96 -9.19
CA ASN A 348 26.21 -9.16 -8.78
C ASN A 348 25.32 -9.80 -9.83
N PHE A 349 24.22 -10.38 -9.38
CA PHE A 349 23.23 -11.04 -10.21
C PHE A 349 21.88 -11.06 -9.48
N PHE A 350 20.80 -11.33 -10.22
CA PHE A 350 19.46 -11.38 -9.66
C PHE A 350 18.94 -12.82 -9.66
N VAL A 351 18.47 -13.28 -8.51
CA VAL A 351 17.85 -14.60 -8.34
C VAL A 351 16.33 -14.45 -8.40
N ASN A 352 15.70 -15.11 -9.37
CA ASN A 352 14.26 -15.01 -9.63
C ASN A 352 13.44 -15.85 -8.66
N ALA A 353 12.31 -15.30 -8.21
CA ALA A 353 11.39 -15.98 -7.30
C ALA A 353 10.81 -17.27 -7.90
N GLY A 354 10.86 -18.37 -7.13
CA GLY A 354 10.28 -19.65 -7.53
C GLY A 354 11.03 -20.42 -8.61
N GLU A 355 12.21 -19.96 -8.99
CA GLU A 355 13.01 -20.55 -10.07
C GLU A 355 14.41 -20.93 -9.57
N THR A 356 15.11 -21.75 -10.36
CA THR A 356 16.56 -21.95 -10.21
C THR A 356 17.26 -21.02 -11.19
N THR A 357 18.08 -20.11 -10.67
CA THR A 357 18.84 -19.15 -11.48
C THR A 357 20.25 -19.70 -11.70
N ASP A 358 20.61 -19.92 -12.96
CA ASP A 358 21.97 -20.29 -13.35
C ASP A 358 22.85 -19.03 -13.42
N VAL A 359 23.97 -19.07 -12.70
CA VAL A 359 24.94 -17.98 -12.61
C VAL A 359 26.33 -18.54 -12.82
N LYS A 360 27.14 -17.81 -13.57
CA LYS A 360 28.53 -18.15 -13.83
C LYS A 360 29.44 -17.13 -13.17
N ALA A 361 30.49 -17.57 -12.50
CA ALA A 361 31.63 -16.73 -12.13
C ALA A 361 32.78 -17.05 -13.09
N ILE A 362 33.16 -16.05 -13.89
CA ILE A 362 34.18 -16.21 -14.94
C ILE A 362 35.56 -15.89 -14.37
N LEU A 363 36.46 -16.87 -14.43
CA LEU A 363 37.78 -16.82 -13.82
C LEU A 363 38.87 -17.01 -14.88
N ILE A 364 39.85 -16.12 -14.91
CA ILE A 364 40.94 -16.15 -15.90
C ILE A 364 42.15 -16.87 -15.30
N PRO A 365 42.66 -17.96 -15.90
CA PRO A 365 43.87 -18.64 -15.44
C PRO A 365 45.10 -17.73 -15.55
N LYS A 366 45.86 -17.58 -14.46
CA LYS A 366 47.05 -16.71 -14.41
C LYS A 366 48.29 -17.34 -15.04
N ASN A 367 48.32 -18.67 -15.12
CA ASN A 367 49.47 -19.46 -15.57
C ASN A 367 49.49 -19.75 -17.08
N LEU A 368 48.46 -19.31 -17.82
CA LEU A 368 48.38 -19.47 -19.27
C LEU A 368 48.67 -18.15 -19.98
N PRO A 369 49.37 -18.17 -21.13
CA PRO A 369 49.50 -17.00 -21.98
C PRO A 369 48.11 -16.42 -22.28
N SER A 370 47.88 -15.18 -21.89
CA SER A 370 46.63 -14.47 -22.16
C SER A 370 46.79 -12.96 -22.01
N LEU A 371 46.01 -12.20 -22.77
CA LEU A 371 45.86 -10.76 -22.62
C LEU A 371 44.48 -10.45 -22.04
N PHE A 372 44.47 -9.78 -20.90
CA PHE A 372 43.27 -9.20 -20.33
C PHE A 372 43.42 -7.69 -20.31
N LEU A 373 42.73 -7.03 -21.23
CA LEU A 373 42.92 -5.60 -21.49
C LEU A 373 41.72 -4.83 -20.98
N ARG A 374 41.97 -3.65 -20.41
CA ARG A 374 40.94 -2.69 -20.04
C ARG A 374 41.16 -1.39 -20.81
N VAL A 375 40.20 -1.00 -21.63
CA VAL A 375 40.25 0.21 -22.44
C VAL A 375 39.52 1.31 -21.68
N VAL A 376 40.20 2.41 -21.39
CA VAL A 376 39.73 3.47 -20.51
C VAL A 376 40.07 4.84 -21.08
N ASP A 377 39.38 5.89 -20.63
CA ASP A 377 39.67 7.27 -21.03
C ASP A 377 41.02 7.73 -20.48
N GLU A 378 41.71 8.54 -21.29
CA GLU A 378 42.90 9.25 -20.86
C GLU A 378 42.49 10.46 -20.01
N VAL A 379 42.37 10.23 -18.70
CA VAL A 379 42.11 11.31 -17.74
C VAL A 379 43.41 12.10 -17.52
N GLU A 380 43.40 13.42 -17.78
CA GLU A 380 44.48 14.32 -17.35
C GLU A 380 44.64 14.20 -15.83
N ALA A 381 45.89 14.11 -15.35
CA ALA A 381 46.16 13.95 -13.92
C ALA A 381 45.43 15.00 -13.10
N ASN A 382 44.52 14.57 -12.21
CA ASN A 382 43.85 15.45 -11.29
C ASN A 382 44.90 16.16 -10.40
N PRO A 383 44.94 17.50 -10.34
CA PRO A 383 45.89 18.21 -9.47
C PRO A 383 45.65 17.97 -7.97
N ASP A 384 44.54 17.34 -7.59
CA ASP A 384 44.25 16.93 -6.22
C ASP A 384 44.57 15.42 -6.01
N PRO A 385 45.63 15.07 -5.26
CA PRO A 385 46.04 13.69 -5.02
C PRO A 385 45.09 12.89 -4.12
N GLU A 386 44.10 13.54 -3.47
CA GLU A 386 43.13 12.85 -2.60
C GLU A 386 41.89 12.34 -3.36
N VAL A 387 41.71 12.71 -4.63
CA VAL A 387 40.59 12.27 -5.47
C VAL A 387 41.11 11.35 -6.58
N SER A 388 41.19 10.05 -6.28
CA SER A 388 41.42 9.01 -7.28
C SER A 388 40.22 8.92 -8.22
N THR A 389 40.34 9.47 -9.43
CA THR A 389 39.38 9.21 -10.51
C THR A 389 39.82 7.95 -11.25
N ASP A 390 39.22 6.79 -10.95
CA ASP A 390 39.37 5.60 -11.79
C ASP A 390 38.94 5.99 -13.22
N PRO A 391 39.80 5.82 -14.23
CA PRO A 391 39.50 6.30 -15.57
C PRO A 391 38.25 5.61 -16.14
N THR A 392 37.39 6.40 -16.80
CA THR A 392 36.11 5.93 -17.32
C THR A 392 36.34 4.80 -18.33
N PRO A 393 35.75 3.61 -18.16
CA PRO A 393 35.92 2.52 -19.10
C PRO A 393 35.17 2.77 -20.43
N PHE A 394 35.76 2.32 -21.53
CA PHE A 394 35.13 2.34 -22.86
C PHE A 394 34.47 1.01 -23.17
N SER A 395 33.14 0.96 -23.10
CA SER A 395 32.38 -0.14 -23.65
C SER A 395 32.33 -0.08 -25.18
N GLU A 396 32.22 -1.23 -25.82
CA GLU A 396 32.03 -1.36 -27.27
C GLU A 396 33.22 -0.93 -28.15
N ALA A 397 34.40 -0.72 -27.56
CA ALA A 397 35.62 -0.48 -28.31
C ALA A 397 36.08 -1.77 -29.02
N LYS A 398 36.46 -1.67 -30.29
CA LYS A 398 36.97 -2.79 -31.06
C LYS A 398 38.46 -2.94 -30.80
N VAL A 399 38.88 -4.10 -30.32
CA VAL A 399 40.26 -4.44 -30.01
C VAL A 399 40.72 -5.58 -30.91
N THR A 400 41.77 -5.33 -31.68
CA THR A 400 42.41 -6.32 -32.55
C THR A 400 43.80 -6.65 -32.01
N VAL A 401 44.05 -7.93 -31.71
CA VAL A 401 45.34 -8.44 -31.25
C VAL A 401 45.93 -9.32 -32.36
N SER A 402 47.15 -9.01 -32.79
CA SER A 402 47.82 -9.74 -33.87
C SER A 402 49.31 -9.98 -33.62
N ASN A 403 49.81 -11.09 -34.18
CA ASN A 403 51.23 -11.43 -34.25
C ASN A 403 51.49 -12.15 -35.57
N GLU A 404 52.27 -11.53 -36.45
CA GLU A 404 52.56 -12.04 -37.79
C GLU A 404 53.40 -13.34 -37.76
N SER A 405 54.35 -13.44 -36.82
CA SER A 405 55.24 -14.61 -36.70
C SER A 405 54.49 -15.87 -36.28
N LEU A 406 53.43 -15.69 -35.48
CA LEU A 406 52.56 -16.75 -34.99
C LEU A 406 51.31 -16.94 -35.85
N ALA A 407 51.15 -16.17 -36.92
CA ALA A 407 49.94 -16.12 -37.76
C ALA A 407 48.65 -15.95 -36.93
N TYR A 408 48.72 -15.21 -35.84
CA TYR A 408 47.60 -14.94 -34.94
C TYR A 408 46.99 -13.59 -35.26
N SER A 409 45.66 -13.52 -35.40
CA SER A 409 44.92 -12.27 -35.45
C SER A 409 43.51 -12.53 -34.94
N LYS A 410 43.10 -11.80 -33.90
CA LYS A 410 41.78 -11.92 -33.31
C LYS A 410 41.23 -10.56 -32.96
N GLU A 411 39.94 -10.40 -33.16
CA GLU A 411 39.19 -9.20 -32.85
C GLU A 411 38.13 -9.52 -31.80
N GLN A 412 38.00 -8.63 -30.83
CA GLN A 412 36.95 -8.67 -29.83
C GLN A 412 36.48 -7.25 -29.49
N ILE A 413 35.35 -7.17 -28.80
CA ILE A 413 34.72 -5.93 -28.37
C ILE A 413 34.78 -5.86 -26.85
N THR A 414 35.13 -4.70 -26.31
CA THR A 414 35.15 -4.49 -24.85
C THR A 414 33.76 -4.59 -24.24
N ASP A 415 33.69 -5.21 -23.06
CA ASP A 415 32.45 -5.27 -22.29
C ASP A 415 32.12 -3.91 -21.62
N LYS A 416 31.04 -3.88 -20.83
CA LYS A 416 30.60 -2.65 -20.14
C LYS A 416 31.63 -2.07 -19.16
N PHE A 417 32.63 -2.85 -18.77
CA PHE A 417 33.74 -2.42 -17.90
C PHE A 417 35.00 -2.06 -18.69
N GLY A 418 34.88 -1.95 -20.02
CA GLY A 418 36.00 -1.71 -20.91
C GLY A 418 36.92 -2.91 -21.06
N ARG A 419 36.54 -4.10 -20.58
CA ARG A 419 37.42 -5.27 -20.50
C ARG A 419 37.23 -6.20 -21.68
N VAL A 420 38.33 -6.81 -22.13
CA VAL A 420 38.36 -7.78 -23.22
C VAL A 420 39.43 -8.85 -22.96
N TYR A 421 39.18 -10.09 -23.38
CA TYR A 421 40.03 -11.24 -23.04
C TYR A 421 40.47 -12.03 -24.29
N PHE A 422 41.77 -12.12 -24.50
CA PHE A 422 42.40 -12.92 -25.54
C PHE A 422 43.25 -14.01 -24.89
N GLY A 423 42.81 -15.27 -24.93
CA GLY A 423 43.55 -16.39 -24.36
C GLY A 423 43.48 -17.63 -25.25
N GLU A 424 43.25 -18.78 -24.63
CA GLU A 424 43.03 -20.03 -25.37
C GLU A 424 41.79 -19.92 -26.27
N ASP A 425 41.91 -20.43 -27.48
CA ASP A 425 40.84 -20.49 -28.47
C ASP A 425 41.02 -21.75 -29.33
N PRO A 426 39.93 -22.49 -29.64
CA PRO A 426 39.99 -23.63 -30.56
C PRO A 426 40.62 -23.35 -31.93
N LEU A 427 40.59 -22.10 -32.40
CA LEU A 427 41.08 -21.65 -33.70
C LEU A 427 42.52 -21.10 -33.67
N GLY A 428 43.11 -20.97 -32.49
CA GLY A 428 44.48 -20.48 -32.31
C GLY A 428 44.65 -19.76 -30.97
N SER A 429 45.54 -20.28 -30.14
CA SER A 429 45.80 -19.72 -28.80
C SER A 429 46.97 -18.74 -28.82
N ILE A 430 46.90 -17.73 -27.96
CA ILE A 430 48.01 -16.80 -27.74
C ILE A 430 49.19 -17.52 -27.07
N GLN A 431 50.41 -17.05 -27.28
CA GLN A 431 51.65 -17.61 -26.71
C GLN A 431 52.43 -16.50 -26.00
N ASN A 432 53.47 -16.87 -25.24
CA ASN A 432 54.38 -15.88 -24.65
C ASN A 432 55.24 -15.25 -25.74
N ALA A 433 54.79 -14.12 -26.27
CA ALA A 433 55.42 -13.36 -27.35
C ALA A 433 54.95 -11.90 -27.31
N GLU A 434 55.56 -11.05 -28.14
CA GLU A 434 55.06 -9.69 -28.36
C GLU A 434 53.88 -9.69 -29.34
N TYR A 435 52.81 -8.97 -29.00
CA TYR A 435 51.62 -8.81 -29.84
C TYR A 435 51.37 -7.34 -30.12
N LYS A 436 50.94 -7.05 -31.34
CA LYS A 436 50.40 -5.74 -31.72
C LYS A 436 48.92 -5.69 -31.33
N VAL A 437 48.57 -4.69 -30.53
CA VAL A 437 47.20 -4.40 -30.11
C VAL A 437 46.75 -3.10 -30.73
N LYS A 438 45.65 -3.17 -31.49
CA LYS A 438 45.02 -2.02 -32.14
C LYS A 438 43.62 -1.82 -31.56
N ILE A 439 43.31 -0.60 -31.13
CA ILE A 439 41.99 -0.19 -30.65
C ILE A 439 41.40 0.76 -31.67
N GLU A 440 40.19 0.46 -32.12
CA GLU A 440 39.48 1.21 -33.15
C GLU A 440 38.02 1.45 -32.78
N GLY A 441 37.41 2.47 -33.38
CA GLY A 441 35.95 2.58 -33.45
C GLY A 441 35.26 3.13 -32.20
N ALA A 442 36.00 3.63 -31.21
CA ALA A 442 35.42 4.40 -30.11
C ALA A 442 35.03 5.80 -30.61
N ALA A 443 33.73 6.09 -30.72
CA ALA A 443 33.23 7.35 -31.26
C ALA A 443 33.73 8.56 -30.45
N GLY A 444 34.42 9.49 -31.12
CA GLY A 444 35.00 10.68 -30.47
C GLY A 444 36.45 10.52 -30.02
N TYR A 445 37.06 9.35 -30.19
CA TYR A 445 38.43 9.05 -29.78
C TYR A 445 39.33 8.72 -30.99
N GLN A 446 40.64 8.84 -30.80
CA GLN A 446 41.64 8.44 -31.80
C GLN A 446 41.91 6.94 -31.71
N ASP A 447 42.15 6.30 -32.84
CA ASP A 447 42.64 4.93 -32.86
C ASP A 447 44.01 4.84 -32.17
N LYS A 448 44.27 3.73 -31.49
CA LYS A 448 45.53 3.50 -30.77
C LYS A 448 46.16 2.19 -31.16
N GLU A 449 47.47 2.19 -31.36
CA GLU A 449 48.27 0.99 -31.63
C GLU A 449 49.45 0.92 -30.65
N ILE A 450 49.60 -0.23 -29.99
CA ILE A 450 50.68 -0.51 -29.05
C ILE A 450 51.19 -1.94 -29.22
N ASN A 451 52.42 -2.19 -28.79
CA ASN A 451 52.93 -3.55 -28.67
C ASN A 451 52.93 -3.96 -27.19
N ILE A 452 52.46 -5.17 -26.90
CA ILE A 452 52.40 -5.73 -25.55
C ILE A 452 53.16 -7.06 -25.55
N MET A 453 54.09 -7.20 -24.61
CA MET A 453 54.76 -8.48 -24.35
C MET A 453 53.85 -9.35 -23.47
N VAL A 454 53.42 -10.48 -23.99
CA VAL A 454 52.66 -11.48 -23.24
C VAL A 454 53.61 -12.39 -22.48
N ASN A 455 53.42 -12.48 -21.16
CA ASN A 455 54.08 -13.45 -20.30
C ASN A 455 53.07 -14.02 -19.31
N ASN A 456 52.52 -15.19 -19.64
CA ASN A 456 51.32 -15.76 -19.02
C ASN A 456 50.15 -14.74 -19.06
N LEU A 457 49.33 -14.63 -18.01
CA LEU A 457 48.31 -13.59 -17.94
C LEU A 457 48.98 -12.22 -17.86
N THR A 458 48.74 -11.40 -18.88
CA THR A 458 49.19 -10.02 -18.95
C THR A 458 47.97 -9.10 -18.90
N GLU A 459 47.86 -8.38 -17.78
CA GLU A 459 46.82 -7.37 -17.54
C GLU A 459 47.34 -5.99 -17.93
N GLN A 460 46.58 -5.23 -18.71
CA GLN A 460 47.00 -3.87 -19.08
C GLN A 460 45.82 -2.93 -19.32
N ASP A 461 45.90 -1.76 -18.69
CA ASP A 461 45.07 -0.61 -19.03
C ASP A 461 45.62 0.07 -20.30
N ILE A 462 44.73 0.30 -21.27
CA ILE A 462 45.03 1.05 -22.47
C ILE A 462 44.19 2.33 -22.46
N LYS A 463 44.89 3.44 -22.23
CA LYS A 463 44.34 4.79 -22.21
C LYS A 463 44.12 5.34 -23.61
#